data_AF-A0A7S1MCX8-F1
#
_entry.id   AF-A0A7S1MCX8-F1
#
_cell.length_a   1.000
_cell.length_b   1.000
_cell.length_c   1.000
_cell.angle_alpha   90.00
_cell.angle_beta   90.00
_cell.angle_gamma   90.00
#
_symmetry.space_group_name_H-M   'P 1'
#
loop_
_entity.id
_entity.type
_entity.pdbx_description
1 polymer ?
#
loop_
_entity_poly.entity_id
_entity_poly.type
_entity_poly.pdbx_seq_one_letter_code
_entity_poly.pdbx_strand_id
1 'polypeptide(L)'
;VLQQDFGQAIITAAFVDDILSLVLFNVLFSLGGGFDLFKVVIAPILGIAFMLICMYGAVAFWPKVIDGIIMPQAPGRRDGSVTGWRRLKLEKDELLFLLQIIILVAYSMITHLLGTHLWGCFIAGMSFACLSPPHHAHHVWVKQTKRMTTWMVRIFFACTVAFSIPVADLMSFNSFWKGTIMGIGPCILTKVSCAFFMGPPRFVIGWAMVGRAEFAYLIAQMAAAANMIDEETFSICIWALLYATIFAPFVFRFLLNRYIIAEGLEISAKGAHTLTEEGYPELEDEHHEGKAAKLDFASAEGVHPNDIDIECLKGGNKRKVELEDSPYAAPAANSMSPVPRARSVSGRAKEGQGNGFLCCLFFKK
;
A
#
# COMPACT_ATOMS: atom_id res chain seq x y z
N VAL A 1 -0.18 -0.45 -12.47
CA VAL A 1 -0.50 0.82 -11.80
C VAL A 1 0.50 1.13 -10.69
N LEU A 2 0.73 0.24 -9.71
CA LEU A 2 1.75 0.44 -8.64
C LEU A 2 3.20 0.59 -9.13
N GLN A 3 3.54 -0.03 -10.28
CA GLN A 3 4.86 0.06 -10.90
C GLN A 3 5.09 1.34 -11.73
N GLN A 4 4.08 2.22 -11.82
CA GLN A 4 4.21 3.53 -12.48
C GLN A 4 4.81 4.55 -11.48
N ASP A 5 5.44 5.61 -11.98
CA ASP A 5 6.10 6.63 -11.16
C ASP A 5 5.18 7.23 -10.08
N PHE A 6 3.89 7.38 -10.38
CA PHE A 6 2.90 7.87 -9.39
C PHE A 6 2.60 6.85 -8.28
N GLY A 7 2.62 5.55 -8.58
CA GLY A 7 2.44 4.49 -7.58
C GLY A 7 3.60 4.45 -6.60
N GLN A 8 4.83 4.56 -7.12
CA GLN A 8 6.03 4.66 -6.30
C GLN A 8 6.06 5.94 -5.45
N ALA A 9 5.58 7.06 -6.00
CA ALA A 9 5.44 8.31 -5.25
C ALA A 9 4.43 8.17 -4.10
N ILE A 10 3.28 7.53 -4.32
CA ILE A 10 2.27 7.27 -3.26
C ILE A 10 2.88 6.40 -2.15
N ILE A 11 3.54 5.30 -2.51
CA ILE A 11 4.15 4.38 -1.53
C ILE A 11 5.23 5.10 -0.72
N THR A 12 6.10 5.86 -1.39
CA THR A 12 7.19 6.61 -0.73
C THR A 12 6.63 7.70 0.19
N ALA A 13 5.60 8.44 -0.25
CA ALA A 13 4.98 9.48 0.55
C ALA A 13 4.26 8.90 1.79
N ALA A 14 3.51 7.80 1.63
CA ALA A 14 2.87 7.10 2.73
C ALA A 14 3.90 6.59 3.75
N PHE A 15 4.98 5.99 3.27
CA PHE A 15 6.07 5.50 4.11
C PHE A 15 6.74 6.62 4.93
N VAL A 16 7.03 7.77 4.31
CA VAL A 16 7.60 8.93 5.02
C VAL A 16 6.60 9.49 6.03
N ASP A 17 5.30 9.55 5.69
CA ASP A 17 4.24 9.99 6.61
C ASP A 17 4.16 9.12 7.86
N ASP A 18 4.31 7.79 7.71
CA ASP A 18 4.32 6.87 8.85
C ASP A 18 5.54 7.07 9.75
N ILE A 19 6.74 7.30 9.19
CA ILE A 19 7.95 7.62 9.97
C ILE A 19 7.76 8.93 10.74
N LEU A 20 7.30 9.98 10.06
CA LEU A 20 7.07 11.28 10.68
C LEU A 20 6.01 11.18 11.77
N SER A 21 4.97 10.38 11.57
CA SER A 21 3.93 10.13 12.56
C SER A 21 4.47 9.40 13.79
N LEU A 22 5.36 8.42 13.62
CA LEU A 22 6.03 7.73 14.74
C LEU A 22 6.97 8.66 15.53
N VAL A 23 7.69 9.56 14.85
CA VAL A 23 8.54 10.56 15.51
C VAL A 23 7.69 11.57 16.27
N LEU A 24 6.64 12.11 15.62
CA LEU A 24 5.72 13.05 16.25
C LEU A 24 5.03 12.41 17.46
N PHE A 25 4.64 11.14 17.35
CA PHE A 25 4.08 10.36 18.44
C PHE A 25 5.02 10.35 19.66
N ASN A 26 6.29 9.99 19.47
CA ASN A 26 7.25 9.96 20.59
C ASN A 26 7.43 11.34 21.25
N VAL A 27 7.48 12.41 20.43
CA VAL A 27 7.58 13.79 20.92
C VAL A 27 6.33 14.19 21.71
N LEU A 28 5.14 13.89 21.20
CA LEU A 28 3.86 14.27 21.82
C LEU A 28 3.71 13.60 23.20
N PHE A 29 3.95 12.30 23.32
CA PHE A 29 3.85 11.61 24.61
C PHE A 29 4.95 12.03 25.59
N SER A 30 6.12 12.41 25.10
CA SER A 30 7.19 12.96 25.95
C SER A 30 6.82 14.33 26.52
N LEU A 31 5.99 15.12 25.81
CA LEU A 31 5.50 16.41 26.32
C LEU A 31 4.37 16.26 27.35
N GLY A 32 3.56 15.20 27.27
CA GLY A 32 2.42 14.98 28.16
C GLY A 32 2.79 14.71 29.64
N GLY A 33 3.97 14.16 29.90
CA GLY A 33 4.41 13.78 31.26
C GLY A 33 5.30 14.81 31.99
N GLY A 34 5.66 15.92 31.34
CA GLY A 34 6.62 16.93 31.83
C GLY A 34 7.85 17.07 30.93
N PHE A 35 8.45 18.26 30.89
CA PHE A 35 9.59 18.53 30.00
C PHE A 35 10.88 17.91 30.52
N ASP A 36 11.18 16.70 30.05
CA ASP A 36 12.48 16.05 30.19
C ASP A 36 13.25 16.16 28.87
N LEU A 37 14.34 16.93 28.86
CA LEU A 37 15.18 17.14 27.68
C LEU A 37 15.65 15.80 27.07
N PHE A 38 15.91 14.80 27.91
CA PHE A 38 16.39 13.51 27.44
C PHE A 38 15.29 12.78 26.65
N LYS A 39 14.06 12.75 27.16
CA LYS A 39 12.94 12.06 26.51
C LYS A 39 12.39 12.83 25.32
N VAL A 40 12.28 14.15 25.43
CA VAL A 40 11.65 15.00 24.41
C VAL A 40 12.57 15.22 23.21
N VAL A 41 13.88 15.35 23.42
CA VAL A 41 14.82 15.74 22.34
C VAL A 41 15.83 14.64 22.04
N ILE A 42 16.53 14.13 23.06
CA ILE A 42 17.64 13.19 22.84
C ILE A 42 17.13 11.84 22.33
N ALA A 43 16.08 11.27 22.94
CA ALA A 43 15.56 9.96 22.57
C ALA A 43 15.02 9.90 21.11
N PRO A 44 14.22 10.87 20.62
CA PRO A 44 13.86 10.93 19.20
C PRO A 44 15.07 11.08 18.27
N ILE A 45 16.06 11.90 18.61
CA ILE A 45 17.28 12.06 17.78
C ILE A 45 18.06 10.75 17.72
N LEU A 46 18.26 10.09 18.87
CA LEU A 46 18.96 8.80 18.94
C LEU A 46 18.23 7.73 18.13
N GLY A 47 16.90 7.70 18.17
CA GLY A 47 16.15 6.76 17.36
C GLY A 47 16.22 7.07 15.87
N ILE A 48 16.24 8.35 15.44
CA ILE A 48 16.45 8.71 14.03
C ILE A 48 17.85 8.28 13.58
N ALA A 49 18.87 8.53 14.41
CA ALA A 49 20.23 8.07 14.14
C ALA A 49 20.28 6.54 14.03
N PHE A 50 19.64 5.81 14.94
CA PHE A 50 19.52 4.35 14.91
C PHE A 50 18.81 3.87 13.63
N MET A 51 17.70 4.51 13.24
CA MET A 51 16.99 4.21 12.00
C MET A 51 17.89 4.39 10.77
N LEU A 52 18.65 5.49 10.69
CA LEU A 52 19.58 5.72 9.57
C LEU A 52 20.71 4.68 9.53
N ILE A 53 21.24 4.28 10.69
CA ILE A 53 22.26 3.23 10.81
C ILE A 53 21.68 1.88 10.35
N CYS A 54 20.49 1.50 10.82
CA CYS A 54 19.82 0.27 10.42
C CYS A 54 19.45 0.28 8.94
N MET A 55 19.01 1.41 8.39
CA MET A 55 18.72 1.57 6.96
C MET A 55 19.98 1.40 6.11
N TYR A 56 21.10 1.99 6.53
CA TYR A 56 22.39 1.71 5.89
C TYR A 56 22.78 0.23 6.00
N GLY A 57 22.53 -0.37 7.16
CA GLY A 57 22.69 -1.81 7.39
C GLY A 57 21.84 -2.67 6.45
N ALA A 58 20.58 -2.28 6.20
CA ALA A 58 19.65 -2.94 5.26
C ALA A 58 20.21 -3.02 3.84
N VAL A 59 20.91 -1.98 3.40
CA VAL A 59 21.47 -1.92 2.05
C VAL A 59 22.84 -2.58 1.96
N ALA A 60 23.71 -2.37 2.95
CA ALA A 60 25.13 -2.76 2.85
C ALA A 60 25.52 -4.02 3.63
N PHE A 61 24.87 -4.27 4.78
CA PHE A 61 25.25 -5.32 5.72
C PHE A 61 24.37 -6.56 5.57
N TRP A 62 23.05 -6.40 5.61
CA TRP A 62 22.10 -7.51 5.60
C TRP A 62 22.20 -8.41 4.35
N PRO A 63 22.34 -7.88 3.12
CA PRO A 63 22.53 -8.71 1.93
C PRO A 63 23.83 -9.54 2.00
N LYS A 64 24.93 -8.95 2.49
CA LYS A 64 26.20 -9.68 2.62
C LYS A 64 26.14 -10.79 3.65
N VAL A 65 25.46 -10.56 4.77
CA VAL A 65 25.34 -11.54 5.86
C VAL A 65 24.38 -12.66 5.46
N ILE A 66 23.20 -12.32 4.95
CA ILE A 66 22.16 -13.31 4.65
C ILE A 66 22.55 -14.11 3.41
N ASP A 67 22.90 -13.46 2.30
CA ASP A 67 23.20 -14.15 1.05
C ASP A 67 24.59 -14.79 1.06
N GLY A 68 25.54 -14.16 1.76
CA GLY A 68 26.95 -14.61 1.79
C GLY A 68 27.29 -15.61 2.88
N ILE A 69 26.62 -15.58 4.04
CA ILE A 69 26.97 -16.43 5.20
C ILE A 69 25.85 -17.40 5.53
N ILE A 70 24.60 -16.93 5.62
CA ILE A 70 23.47 -17.73 6.15
C ILE A 70 22.88 -18.65 5.06
N MET A 71 22.58 -18.12 3.88
CA MET A 71 22.00 -18.87 2.76
C MET A 71 22.87 -20.03 2.23
N PRO A 72 24.21 -19.92 2.18
CA PRO A 72 25.08 -21.02 1.75
C PRO A 72 25.22 -22.14 2.80
N GLN A 73 25.03 -21.81 4.07
CA GLN A 73 25.11 -22.77 5.18
C GLN A 73 23.80 -23.56 5.39
N ALA A 74 22.69 -23.07 4.84
CA ALA A 74 21.43 -23.77 4.90
C ALA A 74 21.45 -25.02 3.99
N PRO A 75 21.12 -26.22 4.51
CA PRO A 75 21.23 -27.46 3.76
C PRO A 75 20.34 -27.39 2.51
N GLY A 76 20.96 -27.56 1.34
CA GLY A 76 20.24 -27.68 0.08
C GLY A 76 19.29 -28.89 0.13
N ARG A 77 18.11 -28.74 -0.46
CA ARG A 77 17.13 -29.82 -0.67
C ARG A 77 17.85 -30.98 -1.38
N ARG A 78 18.27 -31.99 -0.63
CA ARG A 78 18.92 -33.20 -1.15
C ARG A 78 18.13 -34.41 -0.71
N ASP A 79 17.74 -35.18 -1.71
CA ASP A 79 16.91 -36.38 -1.74
C ASP A 79 16.81 -37.19 -0.43
N GLY A 80 15.56 -37.47 -0.06
CA GLY A 80 15.02 -38.83 -0.02
C GLY A 80 15.45 -39.81 1.06
N SER A 81 16.65 -39.75 1.66
CA SER A 81 17.10 -40.89 2.47
C SER A 81 18.07 -40.52 3.60
N VAL A 82 17.55 -39.94 4.69
CA VAL A 82 18.20 -40.10 6.01
C VAL A 82 17.13 -40.18 7.10
N THR A 83 16.86 -41.42 7.54
CA THR A 83 16.07 -41.79 8.72
C THR A 83 16.92 -41.60 9.97
N GLY A 84 16.63 -40.57 10.75
CA GLY A 84 17.26 -40.35 12.06
C GLY A 84 16.70 -39.12 12.77
N TRP A 85 16.54 -39.22 14.09
CA TRP A 85 15.93 -38.26 15.03
C TRP A 85 16.63 -36.88 15.13
N ARG A 86 17.54 -36.57 14.20
CA ARG A 86 18.35 -35.34 14.16
C ARG A 86 17.90 -34.44 12.99
N ARG A 87 16.59 -34.25 12.84
CA ARG A 87 15.93 -33.63 11.67
C ARG A 87 15.16 -32.33 12.00
N LEU A 88 15.75 -31.40 12.78
CA LEU A 88 15.43 -29.98 12.53
C LEU A 88 16.20 -29.54 11.27
N LYS A 89 15.78 -30.04 10.11
CA LYS A 89 16.19 -29.47 8.83
C LYS A 89 15.31 -28.25 8.62
N LEU A 90 15.69 -27.12 9.21
CA LEU A 90 15.02 -25.84 8.93
C LEU A 90 15.15 -25.57 7.43
N GLU A 91 14.03 -25.39 6.76
CA GLU A 91 14.04 -24.93 5.37
C GLU A 91 14.59 -23.50 5.31
N LYS A 92 15.17 -23.11 4.17
CA LYS A 92 15.78 -21.77 3.99
C LYS A 92 14.82 -20.64 4.35
N ASP A 93 13.56 -20.81 3.98
CA ASP A 93 12.48 -19.87 4.26
C ASP A 93 12.15 -19.79 5.77
N GLU A 94 12.18 -20.92 6.48
CA GLU A 94 11.94 -20.96 7.92
C GLU A 94 13.07 -20.28 8.70
N LEU A 95 14.32 -20.46 8.26
CA LEU A 95 15.47 -19.77 8.86
C LEU A 95 15.39 -18.26 8.62
N LEU A 96 15.03 -17.84 7.41
CA LEU A 96 14.85 -16.43 7.09
C LEU A 96 13.69 -15.82 7.89
N PHE A 97 12.60 -16.57 8.09
CA PHE A 97 11.49 -16.13 8.93
C PHE A 97 11.89 -16.03 10.40
N LEU A 98 12.60 -17.02 10.94
CA LEU A 98 13.10 -17.00 12.31
C LEU A 98 14.03 -15.81 12.55
N LEU A 99 14.92 -15.52 11.59
CA LEU A 99 15.80 -14.35 11.64
C LEU A 99 15.00 -13.05 11.67
N GLN A 100 13.96 -12.92 10.83
CA GLN A 100 13.06 -11.76 10.83
C GLN A 100 12.39 -11.57 12.20
N ILE A 101 11.90 -12.64 12.82
CA ILE A 101 11.30 -12.58 14.17
C ILE A 101 12.32 -12.18 15.23
N ILE A 102 13.53 -12.75 15.20
CA ILE A 102 14.59 -12.39 16.15
C ILE A 102 14.95 -10.91 16.03
N ILE A 103 15.12 -10.40 14.81
CA ILE A 103 15.43 -8.99 14.57
C ILE A 103 14.28 -8.08 14.94
N LEU A 104 13.03 -8.48 14.66
CA LEU A 104 11.85 -7.76 15.12
C LEU A 104 11.83 -7.60 16.63
N VAL A 105 12.05 -8.68 17.38
CA VAL A 105 12.08 -8.63 18.86
C VAL A 105 13.26 -7.81 19.35
N ALA A 106 14.46 -8.00 18.79
CA ALA A 106 15.65 -7.28 19.19
C ALA A 106 15.51 -5.76 18.96
N TYR A 107 15.06 -5.34 17.78
CA TYR A 107 14.89 -3.93 17.45
C TYR A 107 13.73 -3.31 18.23
N SER A 108 12.62 -4.03 18.41
CA SER A 108 11.52 -3.62 19.29
C SER A 108 12.01 -3.36 20.72
N MET A 109 12.84 -4.24 21.28
CA MET A 109 13.40 -4.06 22.63
C MET A 109 14.36 -2.87 22.71
N ILE A 110 15.28 -2.73 21.76
CA ILE A 110 16.22 -1.59 21.72
C ILE A 110 15.46 -0.27 21.64
N THR A 111 14.47 -0.18 20.77
CA THR A 111 13.67 1.05 20.57
C THR A 111 12.64 1.28 21.68
N HIS A 112 12.22 0.25 22.40
CA HIS A 112 11.43 0.40 23.63
C HIS A 112 12.19 1.23 24.67
N LEU A 113 13.50 1.03 24.80
CA LEU A 113 14.35 1.85 25.67
C LEU A 113 14.53 3.30 25.16
N LEU A 114 14.31 3.53 23.87
CA LEU A 114 14.37 4.84 23.21
C LEU A 114 13.00 5.54 23.11
N GLY A 115 11.94 4.95 23.67
CA GLY A 115 10.63 5.57 23.84
C GLY A 115 9.48 4.88 23.12
N THR A 116 9.70 4.10 22.06
CA THR A 116 8.60 3.41 21.35
C THR A 116 9.03 2.12 20.67
N HIS A 117 8.30 1.04 20.98
CA HIS A 117 8.51 -0.30 20.41
C HIS A 117 8.01 -0.40 18.95
N LEU A 118 6.99 0.38 18.59
CA LEU A 118 6.41 0.39 17.23
C LEU A 118 7.45 0.79 16.19
N TRP A 119 8.34 1.69 16.58
CA TRP A 119 9.43 2.13 15.72
C TRP A 119 10.44 1.02 15.43
N GLY A 120 10.81 0.21 16.42
CA GLY A 120 11.70 -0.94 16.21
C GLY A 120 11.10 -2.00 15.32
N CYS A 121 9.81 -2.29 15.48
CA CYS A 121 9.08 -3.19 14.60
C CYS A 121 9.12 -2.71 13.14
N PHE A 122 8.94 -1.41 12.91
CA PHE A 122 9.02 -0.81 11.59
C PHE A 122 10.43 -0.91 10.97
N ILE A 123 11.48 -0.53 11.71
CA ILE A 123 12.87 -0.63 11.25
C ILE A 123 13.25 -2.08 10.94
N ALA A 124 12.78 -3.03 11.75
CA ALA A 124 13.03 -4.45 11.53
C ALA A 124 12.44 -4.94 10.20
N GLY A 125 11.21 -4.54 9.86
CA GLY A 125 10.60 -4.88 8.57
C GLY A 125 11.41 -4.34 7.38
N MET A 126 11.90 -3.10 7.48
CA MET A 126 12.70 -2.46 6.43
C MET A 126 14.10 -3.05 6.28
N SER A 127 14.63 -3.71 7.31
CA SER A 127 16.00 -4.26 7.31
C SER A 127 16.22 -5.36 6.26
N PHE A 128 15.13 -5.98 5.79
CA PHE A 128 15.15 -7.08 4.83
C PHE A 128 14.69 -6.66 3.42
N ALA A 129 14.43 -5.37 3.18
CA ALA A 129 13.85 -4.89 1.92
C ALA A 129 14.80 -5.03 0.70
N CYS A 130 16.12 -4.99 0.92
CA CYS A 130 17.13 -5.03 -0.14
C CYS A 130 17.76 -6.42 -0.37
N LEU A 131 17.13 -7.48 0.15
CA LEU A 131 17.64 -8.84 -0.06
C LEU A 131 17.47 -9.33 -1.50
N SER A 132 18.39 -10.17 -1.95
CA SER A 132 18.34 -10.85 -3.24
C SER A 132 17.89 -12.30 -3.05
N PRO A 133 16.90 -12.82 -3.80
CA PRO A 133 16.12 -12.18 -4.86
C PRO A 133 15.17 -11.08 -4.34
N PRO A 134 14.81 -10.07 -5.18
CA PRO A 134 13.87 -9.03 -4.80
C PRO A 134 12.55 -9.61 -4.28
N HIS A 135 12.00 -9.00 -3.23
CA HIS A 135 10.73 -9.41 -2.59
C HIS A 135 10.70 -10.80 -1.93
N HIS A 136 11.81 -11.56 -1.90
CA HIS A 136 11.81 -12.90 -1.31
C HIS A 136 11.49 -12.89 0.20
N ALA A 137 12.15 -12.02 0.98
CA ALA A 137 11.90 -11.91 2.42
C ALA A 137 10.45 -11.49 2.73
N HIS A 138 9.92 -10.54 1.96
CA HIS A 138 8.52 -10.12 2.06
C HIS A 138 7.56 -11.28 1.76
N HIS A 139 7.84 -12.07 0.71
CA HIS A 139 7.01 -13.23 0.37
C HIS A 139 6.99 -14.27 1.50
N VAL A 140 8.15 -14.59 2.08
CA VAL A 140 8.25 -15.50 3.23
C VAL A 140 7.46 -14.95 4.42
N TRP A 141 7.58 -13.65 4.72
CA TRP A 141 6.84 -13.00 5.80
C TRP A 141 5.33 -13.08 5.59
N VAL A 142 4.83 -12.71 4.41
CA VAL A 142 3.40 -12.71 4.11
C VAL A 142 2.83 -14.13 4.16
N LYS A 143 3.53 -15.13 3.61
CA LYS A 143 3.08 -16.53 3.64
C LYS A 143 2.79 -17.01 5.07
N GLN A 144 3.62 -16.63 6.03
CA GLN A 144 3.49 -17.06 7.42
C GLN A 144 2.55 -16.17 8.25
N THR A 145 2.60 -14.84 8.04
CA THR A 145 1.93 -13.89 8.93
C THR A 145 0.57 -13.41 8.42
N LYS A 146 0.24 -13.57 7.13
CA LYS A 146 -1.00 -13.02 6.53
C LYS A 146 -2.25 -13.35 7.36
N ARG A 147 -2.44 -14.64 7.69
CA ARG A 147 -3.58 -15.08 8.50
C ARG A 147 -3.58 -14.44 9.89
N MET A 148 -2.41 -14.42 10.55
CA MET A 148 -2.27 -13.82 11.87
C MET A 148 -2.58 -12.32 11.84
N THR A 149 -1.98 -11.58 10.91
CA THR A 149 -2.19 -10.14 10.73
C THR A 149 -3.67 -9.82 10.48
N THR A 150 -4.35 -10.55 9.59
CA THR A 150 -5.79 -10.34 9.34
C THR A 150 -6.63 -10.54 10.60
N TRP A 151 -6.35 -11.58 11.40
CA TRP A 151 -7.07 -11.81 12.65
C TRP A 151 -6.73 -10.76 13.71
N MET A 152 -5.47 -10.36 13.84
CA MET A 152 -5.04 -9.33 14.80
C MET A 152 -5.65 -7.96 14.47
N VAL A 153 -5.71 -7.57 13.19
CA VAL A 153 -6.36 -6.32 12.77
C VAL A 153 -7.86 -6.34 13.08
N ARG A 154 -8.55 -7.46 12.85
CA ARG A 154 -9.97 -7.61 13.21
C ARG A 154 -10.19 -7.47 14.72
N ILE A 155 -9.37 -8.15 15.52
CA ILE A 155 -9.43 -8.05 16.98
C ILE A 155 -9.12 -6.63 17.45
N PHE A 156 -8.13 -5.97 16.85
CA PHE A 156 -7.78 -4.58 17.17
C PHE A 156 -8.98 -3.65 16.97
N PHE A 157 -9.62 -3.67 15.80
CA PHE A 157 -10.76 -2.80 15.56
C PHE A 157 -12.00 -3.19 16.37
N ALA A 158 -12.31 -4.49 16.47
CA ALA A 158 -13.52 -4.96 17.14
C ALA A 158 -13.44 -4.88 18.68
N CYS A 159 -12.28 -5.18 19.27
CA CYS A 159 -12.13 -5.27 20.72
C CYS A 159 -11.42 -4.05 21.33
N THR A 160 -10.45 -3.46 20.63
CA THR A 160 -9.67 -2.36 21.21
C THR A 160 -10.29 -1.01 20.86
N VAL A 161 -10.55 -0.75 19.58
CA VAL A 161 -11.11 0.53 19.13
C VAL A 161 -12.61 0.62 19.43
N ALA A 162 -13.40 -0.37 19.04
CA ALA A 162 -14.87 -0.26 19.20
C ALA A 162 -15.31 -0.18 20.67
N PHE A 163 -14.66 -0.89 21.58
CA PHE A 163 -15.00 -0.83 23.02
C PHE A 163 -14.42 0.36 23.77
N SER A 164 -13.40 1.04 23.22
CA SER A 164 -12.85 2.26 23.86
C SER A 164 -13.66 3.52 23.53
N ILE A 165 -14.58 3.45 22.56
CA ILE A 165 -15.38 4.59 22.11
C ILE A 165 -16.56 4.84 23.07
N PRO A 166 -16.63 6.03 23.73
CA PRO A 166 -17.78 6.40 24.54
C PRO A 166 -18.97 6.74 23.62
N VAL A 167 -19.85 5.76 23.40
CA VAL A 167 -20.99 5.89 22.45
C VAL A 167 -21.94 7.05 22.83
N ALA A 168 -22.07 7.33 24.13
CA ALA A 168 -22.89 8.43 24.63
C ALA A 168 -22.40 9.80 24.12
N ASP A 169 -21.08 10.04 24.20
CA ASP A 169 -20.47 11.30 23.76
C ASP A 169 -20.27 11.34 22.25
N LEU A 170 -20.10 10.17 21.60
CA LEU A 170 -20.00 10.08 20.16
C LEU A 170 -21.30 10.48 19.44
N MET A 171 -22.45 10.16 20.03
CA MET A 171 -23.77 10.54 19.51
C MET A 171 -24.18 11.97 19.89
N SER A 172 -23.35 12.68 20.66
CA SER A 172 -23.57 14.10 20.92
C SER A 172 -23.44 14.90 19.62
N PHE A 173 -24.41 15.77 19.37
CA PHE A 173 -24.40 16.66 18.21
C PHE A 173 -23.12 17.53 18.16
N ASN A 174 -22.59 17.89 19.33
CA ASN A 174 -21.38 18.70 19.44
C ASN A 174 -20.15 17.94 18.89
N SER A 175 -19.95 16.71 19.38
CA SER A 175 -18.88 15.81 18.92
C SER A 175 -18.99 15.51 17.43
N PHE A 176 -20.21 15.27 16.93
CA PHE A 176 -20.47 14.99 15.52
C PHE A 176 -20.10 16.16 14.61
N TRP A 177 -20.58 17.37 14.90
CA TRP A 177 -20.33 18.53 14.04
C TRP A 177 -18.86 18.98 14.08
N LYS A 178 -18.27 19.06 15.28
CA LYS A 178 -16.82 19.34 15.43
C LYS A 178 -15.99 18.25 14.76
N GLY A 179 -16.37 16.99 14.90
CA GLY A 179 -15.74 15.84 14.24
C GLY A 179 -15.85 15.90 12.72
N THR A 180 -16.96 16.40 12.18
CA THR A 180 -17.15 16.63 10.74
C THR A 180 -16.22 17.73 10.23
N ILE A 181 -16.10 18.84 10.96
CA ILE A 181 -15.17 19.93 10.61
C ILE A 181 -13.72 19.42 10.67
N MET A 182 -13.34 18.69 11.72
CA MET A 182 -12.01 18.09 11.88
C MET A 182 -11.71 17.03 10.82
N GLY A 183 -12.71 16.21 10.46
CA GLY A 183 -12.59 15.20 9.41
C GLY A 183 -12.37 15.81 8.04
N ILE A 184 -13.25 16.72 7.63
CA ILE A 184 -13.18 17.31 6.29
C ILE A 184 -11.99 18.26 6.16
N GLY A 185 -11.75 19.12 7.15
CA GLY A 185 -10.69 20.12 7.14
C GLY A 185 -9.30 19.52 7.35
N PRO A 186 -8.84 19.39 8.61
CA PRO A 186 -7.48 18.95 8.88
C PRO A 186 -7.20 17.50 8.48
N CYS A 187 -8.16 16.57 8.46
CA CYS A 187 -7.87 15.18 8.09
C CYS A 187 -7.86 14.92 6.57
N ILE A 188 -8.86 15.41 5.83
CA ILE A 188 -9.00 15.13 4.39
C ILE A 188 -8.37 16.25 3.55
N LEU A 189 -8.81 17.51 3.74
CA LEU A 189 -8.44 18.61 2.85
C LEU A 189 -6.93 18.87 2.84
N THR A 190 -6.26 18.79 3.99
CA THR A 190 -4.79 19.00 4.07
C THR A 190 -4.04 17.96 3.25
N LYS A 191 -4.39 16.67 3.37
CA LYS A 191 -3.78 15.57 2.61
C LYS A 191 -3.98 15.71 1.10
N VAL A 192 -5.19 16.07 0.68
CA VAL A 192 -5.50 16.32 -0.73
C VAL A 192 -4.75 17.56 -1.24
N SER A 193 -4.64 18.61 -0.42
CA SER A 193 -3.94 19.85 -0.78
C SER A 193 -2.44 19.66 -0.93
N CYS A 194 -1.81 18.79 -0.13
CA CYS A 194 -0.38 18.46 -0.25
C CYS A 194 -0.02 17.89 -1.63
N ALA A 195 -0.96 17.22 -2.31
CA ALA A 195 -0.71 16.63 -3.62
C ALA A 195 -0.81 17.63 -4.78
N PHE A 196 -1.16 18.90 -4.54
CA PHE A 196 -1.36 19.90 -5.61
C PHE A 196 -0.14 20.10 -6.50
N PHE A 197 1.06 19.86 -5.97
CA PHE A 197 2.34 19.98 -6.67
C PHE A 197 2.81 18.71 -7.39
N MET A 198 2.06 17.59 -7.33
CA MET A 198 2.46 16.30 -7.93
C MET A 198 2.02 16.09 -9.38
N GLY A 199 1.62 17.17 -10.09
CA GLY A 199 1.33 17.11 -11.52
C GLY A 199 -0.03 16.51 -11.90
N PRO A 200 -0.17 15.88 -13.08
CA PRO A 200 -1.45 15.35 -13.59
C PRO A 200 -2.20 14.39 -12.64
N PRO A 201 -1.54 13.43 -11.94
CA PRO A 201 -2.22 12.52 -11.01
C PRO A 201 -2.46 13.11 -9.61
N ARG A 202 -2.31 14.43 -9.40
CA ARG A 202 -2.42 15.10 -8.08
C ARG A 202 -3.60 14.65 -7.22
N PHE A 203 -4.81 14.58 -7.80
CA PHE A 203 -6.00 14.23 -7.03
C PHE A 203 -6.03 12.74 -6.69
N VAL A 204 -5.54 11.88 -7.58
CA VAL A 204 -5.43 10.43 -7.31
C VAL A 204 -4.45 10.20 -6.16
N ILE A 205 -3.30 10.87 -6.17
CA ILE A 205 -2.28 10.75 -5.12
C ILE A 205 -2.79 11.34 -3.80
N GLY A 206 -3.40 12.52 -3.83
CA GLY A 206 -3.94 13.17 -2.63
C GLY A 206 -4.96 12.28 -1.91
N TRP A 207 -5.91 11.71 -2.66
CA TRP A 207 -6.92 10.81 -2.10
C TRP A 207 -6.38 9.44 -1.69
N ALA A 208 -5.31 8.95 -2.35
CA ALA A 208 -4.63 7.73 -1.91
C ALA A 208 -4.03 7.89 -0.50
N MET A 209 -3.60 9.09 -0.13
CA MET A 209 -2.99 9.40 1.19
C MET A 209 -4.02 9.78 2.28
N VAL A 210 -5.31 9.89 1.95
CA VAL A 210 -6.36 10.23 2.94
C VAL A 210 -6.68 9.02 3.82
N GLY A 211 -6.52 7.80 3.30
CA GLY A 211 -6.81 6.57 4.02
C GLY A 211 -6.09 6.54 5.37
N ARG A 212 -6.86 6.38 6.46
CA ARG A 212 -6.31 6.20 7.81
C ARG A 212 -6.44 4.74 8.22
N ALA A 213 -5.37 4.22 8.80
CA ALA A 213 -5.29 2.85 9.27
C ALA A 213 -5.44 2.78 10.80
N GLU A 214 -5.33 1.58 11.34
CA GLU A 214 -5.36 1.23 12.76
C GLU A 214 -4.45 2.12 13.62
N PHE A 215 -3.30 2.54 13.08
CA PHE A 215 -2.31 3.30 13.82
C PHE A 215 -2.84 4.66 14.31
N ALA A 216 -3.69 5.33 13.53
CA ALA A 216 -4.27 6.61 13.94
C ALA A 216 -5.22 6.45 15.14
N TYR A 217 -6.00 5.36 15.16
CA TYR A 217 -6.88 5.04 16.28
C TYR A 217 -6.09 4.66 17.54
N LEU A 218 -5.00 3.93 17.38
CA LEU A 218 -4.09 3.58 18.48
C LEU A 218 -3.51 4.84 19.13
N ILE A 219 -3.04 5.81 18.34
CA ILE A 219 -2.50 7.07 18.87
C ILE A 219 -3.57 7.83 19.67
N ALA A 220 -4.79 7.94 19.13
CA ALA A 220 -5.88 8.63 19.80
C ALA A 220 -6.21 7.96 21.15
N GLN A 221 -6.28 6.62 21.18
CA GLN A 221 -6.54 5.89 22.40
C GLN A 221 -5.42 6.04 23.43
N MET A 222 -4.15 5.99 22.99
CA MET A 222 -3.03 6.22 23.89
C MET A 222 -3.05 7.64 24.47
N ALA A 223 -3.45 8.64 23.68
CA ALA A 223 -3.54 10.02 24.14
C ALA A 223 -4.65 10.17 25.20
N ALA A 224 -5.79 9.52 24.97
CA ALA A 224 -6.87 9.46 25.96
C ALA A 224 -6.42 8.74 27.25
N ALA A 225 -5.77 7.58 27.13
CA ALA A 225 -5.26 6.83 28.28
C ALA A 225 -4.18 7.58 29.08
N ALA A 226 -3.40 8.43 28.41
CA ALA A 226 -2.42 9.32 29.04
C ALA A 226 -3.04 10.60 29.62
N ASN A 227 -4.38 10.74 29.60
CA ASN A 227 -5.11 11.95 30.00
C ASN A 227 -4.66 13.22 29.26
N MET A 228 -4.19 13.07 28.01
CA MET A 228 -3.78 14.21 27.17
C MET A 228 -4.95 14.85 26.42
N ILE A 229 -6.03 14.10 26.26
CA ILE A 229 -7.29 14.53 25.64
C ILE A 229 -8.45 14.05 26.48
N ASP A 230 -9.52 14.84 26.51
CA ASP A 230 -10.79 14.52 27.15
C ASP A 230 -11.65 13.58 26.28
N GLU A 231 -12.70 13.00 26.87
CA GLU A 231 -13.60 12.05 26.21
C GLU A 231 -14.37 12.68 25.02
N GLU A 232 -14.70 13.97 25.10
CA GLU A 232 -15.34 14.72 23.99
C GLU A 232 -14.34 14.88 22.84
N THR A 233 -13.11 15.33 23.10
CA THR A 233 -12.05 15.45 22.09
C THR A 233 -11.68 14.10 21.47
N PHE A 234 -11.65 13.03 22.27
CA PHE A 234 -11.46 11.68 21.76
C PHE A 234 -12.58 11.30 20.78
N SER A 235 -13.85 11.55 21.14
CA SER A 235 -15.01 11.31 20.28
C SER A 235 -14.97 12.12 18.97
N ILE A 236 -14.55 13.39 19.04
CA ILE A 236 -14.35 14.27 17.88
C ILE A 236 -13.26 13.68 16.95
N CYS A 237 -12.15 13.21 17.51
CA CYS A 237 -11.08 12.56 16.75
C CYS A 237 -11.57 11.30 16.03
N ILE A 238 -12.37 10.46 16.71
CA ILE A 238 -12.93 9.24 16.12
C ILE A 238 -13.83 9.57 14.93
N TRP A 239 -14.72 10.57 15.04
CA TRP A 239 -15.53 11.02 13.91
C TRP A 239 -14.67 11.49 12.73
N ALA A 240 -13.62 12.26 13.00
CA ALA A 240 -12.71 12.74 11.96
C ALA A 240 -12.01 11.58 11.22
N LEU A 241 -11.57 10.55 11.95
CA LEU A 241 -10.96 9.35 11.37
C LEU A 241 -11.97 8.51 10.58
N LEU A 242 -13.21 8.35 11.07
CA LEU A 242 -14.27 7.62 10.38
C LEU A 242 -14.63 8.26 9.03
N TYR A 243 -14.68 9.59 8.96
CA TYR A 243 -14.91 10.27 7.68
C TYR A 243 -13.80 9.98 6.67
N ALA A 244 -12.53 10.03 7.09
CA ALA A 244 -11.41 9.74 6.22
C ALA A 244 -11.43 8.27 5.72
N THR A 245 -11.73 7.31 6.59
CA THR A 245 -11.79 5.88 6.22
C THR A 245 -12.97 5.54 5.32
N ILE A 246 -14.13 6.16 5.53
CA ILE A 246 -15.31 5.93 4.71
C ILE A 246 -15.13 6.58 3.33
N PHE A 247 -14.75 7.86 3.25
CA PHE A 247 -14.71 8.57 1.97
C PHE A 247 -13.53 8.18 1.07
N ALA A 248 -12.36 7.89 1.64
CA ALA A 248 -11.16 7.57 0.87
C ALA A 248 -11.35 6.49 -0.21
N PRO A 249 -11.86 5.27 0.09
CA PRO A 249 -11.96 4.20 -0.92
C PRO A 249 -12.91 4.55 -2.07
N PHE A 250 -14.05 5.20 -1.78
CA PHE A 250 -15.02 5.56 -2.82
C PHE A 250 -14.47 6.63 -3.76
N VAL A 251 -13.90 7.70 -3.20
CA VAL A 251 -13.39 8.81 -4.00
C VAL A 251 -12.11 8.41 -4.74
N PHE A 252 -11.22 7.65 -4.09
CA PHE A 252 -10.03 7.12 -4.73
C PHE A 252 -10.37 6.22 -5.92
N ARG A 253 -11.32 5.28 -5.77
CA ARG A 253 -11.75 4.40 -6.88
C ARG A 253 -12.32 5.20 -8.05
N PHE A 254 -13.16 6.19 -7.76
CA PHE A 254 -13.72 7.07 -8.78
C PHE A 254 -12.63 7.84 -9.55
N LEU A 255 -11.70 8.47 -8.84
CA LEU A 255 -10.62 9.24 -9.44
C LEU A 255 -9.62 8.39 -10.20
N LEU A 256 -9.27 7.21 -9.67
CA LEU A 256 -8.36 6.28 -10.31
C LEU A 256 -8.94 5.78 -11.64
N ASN A 257 -10.22 5.37 -11.66
CA ASN A 257 -10.88 4.94 -12.88
C ASN A 257 -10.90 6.05 -13.93
N ARG A 258 -11.22 7.29 -13.52
CA ARG A 258 -11.22 8.44 -14.41
C ARG A 258 -9.82 8.74 -14.97
N TYR A 259 -8.78 8.63 -14.14
CA TYR A 259 -7.40 8.86 -14.55
C TYR A 259 -6.92 7.80 -15.55
N ILE A 260 -7.21 6.52 -15.28
CA ILE A 260 -6.85 5.42 -16.19
C ILE A 260 -7.49 5.60 -17.56
N ILE A 261 -8.78 5.98 -17.61
CA ILE A 261 -9.50 6.24 -18.86
C ILE A 261 -8.86 7.42 -19.61
N ALA A 262 -8.50 8.49 -18.91
CA ALA A 262 -7.90 9.68 -19.52
C ALA A 262 -6.51 9.41 -20.13
N GLU A 263 -5.71 8.56 -19.48
CA GLU A 263 -4.36 8.19 -19.93
C GLU A 263 -4.35 7.01 -20.93
N GLY A 264 -5.51 6.42 -21.23
CA GLY A 264 -5.59 5.25 -22.12
C GLY A 264 -4.82 4.04 -21.60
N LEU A 265 -4.61 3.95 -20.28
CA LEU A 265 -3.88 2.85 -19.67
C LEU A 265 -4.77 1.61 -19.67
N GLU A 266 -4.31 0.53 -20.29
CA GLU A 266 -5.01 -0.75 -20.20
C GLU A 266 -5.05 -1.21 -18.74
N ILE A 267 -6.25 -1.33 -18.19
CA ILE A 267 -6.46 -2.05 -16.93
C ILE A 267 -6.15 -3.50 -17.24
N SER A 268 -4.93 -3.95 -16.94
CA SER A 268 -4.68 -5.39 -16.85
C SER A 268 -5.67 -5.94 -15.82
N ALA A 269 -6.66 -6.69 -16.29
CA ALA A 269 -7.82 -7.16 -15.52
C ALA A 269 -7.47 -7.91 -14.23
N LYS A 270 -6.19 -8.28 -14.06
CA LYS A 270 -5.61 -8.84 -12.84
C LYS A 270 -5.57 -7.88 -11.64
N GLY A 271 -5.89 -6.60 -11.79
CA GLY A 271 -5.82 -5.61 -10.70
C GLY A 271 -7.15 -5.23 -10.04
N ALA A 272 -8.29 -5.40 -10.73
CA ALA A 272 -9.58 -4.87 -10.26
C ALA A 272 -10.41 -5.88 -9.44
N HIS A 273 -10.21 -7.18 -9.67
CA HIS A 273 -10.82 -8.25 -8.87
C HIS A 273 -9.98 -8.65 -7.63
N THR A 274 -8.84 -7.97 -7.47
CA THR A 274 -7.75 -8.36 -6.56
C THR A 274 -7.69 -7.47 -5.30
N LEU A 275 -8.68 -6.60 -5.11
CA LEU A 275 -8.95 -5.99 -3.80
C LEU A 275 -9.80 -6.90 -2.90
N THR A 276 -10.14 -8.12 -3.34
CA THR A 276 -10.78 -9.13 -2.48
C THR A 276 -10.09 -10.50 -2.46
N GLU A 277 -9.36 -10.96 -3.49
CA GLU A 277 -8.48 -12.13 -3.36
C GLU A 277 -7.27 -12.03 -4.31
N GLU A 278 -6.07 -11.83 -3.77
CA GLU A 278 -4.81 -12.05 -4.49
C GLU A 278 -4.57 -13.55 -4.66
N GLY A 279 -4.94 -14.04 -5.85
CA GLY A 279 -4.54 -15.34 -6.39
C GLY A 279 -3.06 -15.35 -6.76
N TYR A 280 -2.34 -16.32 -6.20
CA TYR A 280 -0.97 -16.67 -6.56
C TYR A 280 -0.97 -17.42 -7.89
N PRO A 281 0.09 -17.32 -8.71
CA PRO A 281 0.31 -18.31 -9.76
C PRO A 281 0.56 -19.66 -9.08
N GLU A 282 -0.41 -20.55 -9.22
CA GLU A 282 -0.29 -21.95 -8.84
C GLU A 282 0.79 -22.56 -9.73
N LEU A 283 1.92 -22.92 -9.12
CA LEU A 283 2.91 -23.78 -9.76
C LEU A 283 2.24 -25.16 -9.83
N GLU A 284 1.83 -25.55 -11.03
CA GLU A 284 1.36 -26.90 -11.34
C GLU A 284 2.47 -27.90 -11.02
N ASP A 285 2.43 -28.50 -9.83
CA ASP A 285 3.12 -29.75 -9.54
C ASP A 285 2.22 -30.89 -10.04
N GLU A 286 2.55 -31.43 -11.22
CA GLU A 286 2.06 -32.74 -11.65
C GLU A 286 2.51 -33.80 -10.63
N HIS A 287 1.57 -34.40 -9.87
CA HIS A 287 1.42 -35.86 -9.78
C HIS A 287 0.40 -36.34 -8.72
N HIS A 288 -0.50 -37.20 -9.20
CA HIS A 288 -1.17 -38.35 -8.56
C HIS A 288 -2.38 -38.16 -7.61
N GLU A 289 -3.54 -38.44 -8.22
CA GLU A 289 -4.66 -39.31 -7.78
C GLU A 289 -4.71 -39.75 -6.31
N GLY A 290 -5.82 -39.38 -5.65
CA GLY A 290 -6.32 -40.01 -4.43
C GLY A 290 -7.77 -39.61 -4.14
N LYS A 291 -8.72 -40.43 -4.58
CA LYS A 291 -10.17 -40.30 -4.35
C LYS A 291 -10.53 -40.29 -2.86
N ALA A 292 -11.35 -39.32 -2.42
CA ALA A 292 -12.39 -39.39 -1.38
C ALA A 292 -12.75 -37.96 -0.93
N ALA A 293 -13.96 -37.57 -0.56
CA ALA A 293 -15.31 -38.11 -0.70
C ALA A 293 -16.24 -36.89 -0.66
N LYS A 294 -17.31 -36.96 -1.43
CA LYS A 294 -18.33 -35.94 -1.62
C LYS A 294 -19.14 -35.78 -0.32
N LEU A 295 -19.30 -34.55 0.18
CA LEU A 295 -20.31 -34.20 1.19
C LEU A 295 -21.06 -32.96 0.71
N ASP A 296 -22.28 -33.22 0.26
CA ASP A 296 -23.24 -32.23 -0.19
C ASP A 296 -23.77 -31.42 1.01
N PHE A 297 -23.81 -30.10 0.88
CA PHE A 297 -24.77 -29.27 1.60
C PHE A 297 -25.34 -28.25 0.61
N ALA A 298 -26.48 -28.59 0.05
CA ALA A 298 -27.32 -27.68 -0.71
C ALA A 298 -28.22 -26.89 0.25
N SER A 299 -28.42 -25.62 -0.13
CA SER A 299 -29.65 -24.83 0.00
C SER A 299 -29.53 -23.55 0.83
N ALA A 300 -29.35 -22.43 0.14
CA ALA A 300 -30.19 -21.23 0.26
C ALA A 300 -29.89 -20.28 -0.91
N GLU A 301 -30.90 -20.13 -1.77
CA GLU A 301 -31.24 -19.11 -2.79
C GLU A 301 -30.41 -17.80 -2.77
N GLY A 302 -30.01 -17.16 -3.87
CA GLY A 302 -30.51 -17.18 -5.24
C GLY A 302 -30.72 -15.73 -5.73
N VAL A 303 -29.67 -15.06 -6.23
CA VAL A 303 -29.79 -13.83 -7.05
C VAL A 303 -28.64 -13.80 -8.06
N HIS A 304 -28.97 -13.89 -9.35
CA HIS A 304 -28.04 -13.83 -10.48
C HIS A 304 -27.92 -12.37 -10.95
N PRO A 305 -26.72 -11.82 -11.18
CA PRO A 305 -26.56 -10.46 -11.69
C PRO A 305 -26.51 -10.50 -13.22
N ASN A 306 -27.63 -10.28 -13.91
CA ASN A 306 -27.64 -9.99 -15.34
C ASN A 306 -28.91 -9.28 -15.86
N ASP A 307 -29.55 -8.44 -15.04
CA ASP A 307 -30.66 -7.59 -15.49
C ASP A 307 -30.37 -6.12 -15.16
N ILE A 308 -29.64 -5.43 -16.04
CA ILE A 308 -29.74 -3.98 -16.20
C ILE A 308 -29.78 -3.70 -17.70
N ASP A 309 -31.00 -3.62 -18.23
CA ASP A 309 -31.29 -3.09 -19.55
C ASP A 309 -30.95 -1.59 -19.59
N ILE A 310 -30.00 -1.23 -20.45
CA ILE A 310 -29.79 0.14 -20.92
C ILE A 310 -30.24 0.20 -22.38
N GLU A 311 -31.57 0.18 -22.57
CA GLU A 311 -32.21 0.72 -23.77
C GLU A 311 -33.09 1.91 -23.36
N CYS A 312 -32.49 3.09 -23.27
CA CYS A 312 -33.22 4.34 -23.36
C CYS A 312 -32.30 5.41 -23.91
N LEU A 313 -32.41 5.66 -25.22
CA LEU A 313 -32.14 6.89 -25.99
C LEU A 313 -31.84 6.56 -27.47
N LYS A 314 -32.81 5.91 -28.14
CA LYS A 314 -32.91 5.91 -29.62
C LYS A 314 -34.37 6.06 -30.05
N GLY A 315 -34.84 7.30 -30.06
CA GLY A 315 -35.89 7.79 -30.95
C GLY A 315 -35.46 9.20 -31.33
N GLY A 316 -35.31 9.62 -32.57
CA GLY A 316 -35.87 9.16 -33.83
C GLY A 316 -36.29 10.44 -34.54
N ASN A 317 -35.61 10.84 -35.61
CA ASN A 317 -36.28 11.66 -36.61
C ASN A 317 -35.62 11.49 -38.00
N LYS A 318 -36.44 11.04 -38.95
CA LYS A 318 -36.13 10.96 -40.37
C LYS A 318 -36.46 12.32 -40.99
N ARG A 319 -35.57 12.85 -41.83
CA ARG A 319 -35.98 13.59 -43.03
C ARG A 319 -35.09 13.19 -44.20
N LYS A 320 -35.77 12.69 -45.22
CA LYS A 320 -35.32 12.43 -46.60
C LYS A 320 -35.93 13.55 -47.46
N VAL A 321 -35.30 13.86 -48.60
CA VAL A 321 -35.66 14.78 -49.73
C VAL A 321 -34.37 15.56 -50.04
N GLU A 322 -33.80 15.63 -51.24
CA GLU A 322 -34.19 15.29 -52.62
C GLU A 322 -32.93 15.12 -53.47
N LEU A 323 -33.08 14.55 -54.67
CA LEU A 323 -32.02 14.25 -55.65
C LEU A 323 -32.42 14.96 -56.96
N GLU A 324 -31.54 15.78 -57.54
CA GLU A 324 -31.68 16.27 -58.92
C GLU A 324 -30.31 16.68 -59.55
N ASP A 325 -29.96 15.95 -60.62
CA ASP A 325 -29.30 16.28 -61.90
C ASP A 325 -28.08 17.24 -62.07
N SER A 326 -26.96 16.64 -62.52
CA SER A 326 -26.00 16.92 -63.66
C SER A 326 -26.01 18.27 -64.42
N PRO A 327 -24.99 18.66 -65.26
CA PRO A 327 -23.58 18.23 -65.46
C PRO A 327 -22.56 19.41 -65.41
N TYR A 328 -21.23 19.16 -65.48
CA TYR A 328 -20.30 19.76 -66.47
C TYR A 328 -18.81 19.43 -66.17
N ALA A 329 -18.17 18.86 -67.21
CA ALA A 329 -16.79 19.03 -67.68
C ALA A 329 -15.56 18.71 -66.78
N ALA A 330 -14.85 17.64 -67.18
CA ALA A 330 -13.39 17.50 -67.07
C ALA A 330 -12.66 18.35 -68.15
N PRO A 331 -11.33 18.54 -68.10
CA PRO A 331 -10.42 17.46 -68.51
C PRO A 331 -9.10 17.32 -67.71
N ALA A 332 -8.45 16.21 -68.03
CA ALA A 332 -7.26 15.59 -67.48
C ALA A 332 -5.93 16.38 -67.57
N ALA A 333 -4.96 15.99 -66.73
CA ALA A 333 -3.58 15.77 -67.17
C ALA A 333 -2.83 14.81 -66.23
N ASN A 334 -2.18 13.81 -66.83
CA ASN A 334 -1.33 12.78 -66.25
C ASN A 334 -0.05 13.35 -65.60
N SER A 335 0.50 12.67 -64.59
CA SER A 335 1.78 11.94 -64.74
C SER A 335 2.33 11.38 -63.41
N MET A 336 2.77 10.12 -63.50
CA MET A 336 3.96 9.52 -62.88
C MET A 336 4.18 9.59 -61.36
N SER A 337 4.00 8.42 -60.74
CA SER A 337 4.73 7.95 -59.54
C SER A 337 6.26 8.02 -59.71
N PRO A 338 7.04 8.15 -58.62
CA PRO A 338 7.56 6.93 -57.98
C PRO A 338 7.66 6.97 -56.44
N VAL A 339 7.54 5.77 -55.86
CA VAL A 339 8.04 5.34 -54.52
C VAL A 339 9.54 5.69 -54.42
N PRO A 340 10.11 6.21 -53.30
CA PRO A 340 10.45 5.31 -52.17
C PRO A 340 10.69 5.90 -50.76
N ARG A 341 10.84 4.92 -49.84
CA ARG A 341 11.71 4.86 -48.64
C ARG A 341 11.16 5.30 -47.28
N ALA A 342 10.96 4.25 -46.47
CA ALA A 342 11.11 4.22 -45.02
C ALA A 342 12.38 4.96 -44.55
N ARG A 343 12.22 5.76 -43.49
CA ARG A 343 13.31 6.29 -42.68
C ARG A 343 13.13 5.78 -41.25
N SER A 344 13.98 4.82 -40.87
CA SER A 344 14.25 4.54 -39.46
C SER A 344 15.05 5.71 -38.90
N VAL A 345 14.61 6.24 -37.77
CA VAL A 345 15.40 7.21 -36.99
C VAL A 345 15.90 6.48 -35.76
N SER A 346 17.11 5.96 -35.89
CA SER A 346 18.00 5.62 -34.79
C SER A 346 18.48 6.94 -34.15
N GLY A 347 17.97 7.25 -32.97
CA GLY A 347 18.40 8.39 -32.15
C GLY A 347 19.03 7.89 -30.84
N ARG A 348 20.37 7.79 -30.83
CA ARG A 348 21.21 7.52 -29.66
C ARG A 348 21.46 8.87 -28.94
N ALA A 349 20.96 9.03 -27.72
CA ALA A 349 21.33 10.12 -26.81
C ALA A 349 21.84 9.49 -25.51
N LYS A 350 23.16 9.34 -25.35
CA LYS A 350 24.09 10.25 -24.65
C LYS A 350 23.71 10.51 -23.19
N GLU A 351 24.52 9.91 -22.32
CA GLU A 351 24.69 10.20 -20.90
C GLU A 351 24.82 11.70 -20.67
N GLY A 352 23.94 12.21 -19.80
CA GLY A 352 24.01 13.52 -19.19
C GLY A 352 23.92 13.35 -17.68
N GLN A 353 25.08 13.46 -17.04
CA GLN A 353 25.29 13.45 -15.60
C GLN A 353 24.56 14.66 -14.99
N GLY A 354 23.51 14.41 -14.20
CA GLY A 354 22.74 15.42 -13.49
C GLY A 354 22.48 14.98 -12.06
N ASN A 355 23.14 15.64 -11.11
CA ASN A 355 23.01 15.40 -9.68
C ASN A 355 21.60 15.79 -9.21
N GLY A 356 20.75 14.79 -8.98
CA GLY A 356 19.39 14.93 -8.45
C GLY A 356 19.11 13.88 -7.37
N PHE A 357 19.55 14.16 -6.14
CA PHE A 357 18.95 13.79 -4.84
C PHE A 357 18.26 12.41 -4.69
N LEU A 358 19.07 11.41 -4.34
CA LEU A 358 18.96 10.33 -3.34
C LEU A 358 17.64 9.60 -2.95
N CYS A 359 16.44 10.05 -3.27
CA CYS A 359 15.20 9.38 -2.83
C CYS A 359 14.65 8.36 -3.85
N CYS A 360 14.96 8.52 -5.14
CA CYS A 360 14.45 7.66 -6.22
C CYS A 360 15.25 6.36 -6.44
N LEU A 361 16.34 6.15 -5.70
CA LEU A 361 17.20 4.96 -5.88
C LEU A 361 16.68 3.70 -5.16
N PHE A 362 15.69 3.82 -4.28
CA PHE A 362 15.19 2.70 -3.48
C PHE A 362 14.19 1.79 -4.20
N PHE A 363 13.55 2.24 -5.29
CA PHE A 363 12.50 1.49 -5.98
C PHE A 363 12.81 1.15 -7.44
N LYS A 364 14.01 1.49 -7.95
CA LYS A 364 14.39 1.28 -9.35
C LYS A 364 15.50 0.24 -9.54
N LYS A 365 15.45 -0.87 -8.80
CA LYS A 365 16.24 -2.07 -9.10
C LYS A 365 15.45 -3.33 -8.86
#